data_AF-A0A2K1YEW3-F1
#
_entry.id   AF-A0A2K1YEW3-F1
#
_cell.length_a   1.000
_cell.length_b   1.000
_cell.length_c   1.000
_cell.angle_alpha   90.00
_cell.angle_beta   90.00
_cell.angle_gamma   90.00
#
_symmetry.space_group_name_H-M   'P 1'
#
loop_
_entity.id
_entity.type
_entity.pdbx_description
1 polymer ?
#
loop_
_entity_poly.entity_id
_entity_poly.type
_entity_poly.pdbx_seq_one_letter_code
_entity_poly.pdbx_strand_id
1 'polypeptide(L)' 'MESLRPYYECANGGGNYTTNSNFQRNLNSLLSSLDSNTQIDYGFYNLSVGQTGPDQANAIALSKGDIGVED' A
#
# COMPACT_ATOMS: atom_id res chain seq x y z
N MET A 1 -17.75 -11.22 -20.76
CA MET A 1 -16.76 -10.28 -20.20
C MET A 1 -16.14 -11.00 -19.01
N GLU A 2 -14.89 -11.44 -19.13
CA GLU A 2 -14.23 -12.22 -18.07
C GLU A 2 -14.00 -11.31 -16.88
N SER A 3 -14.59 -11.67 -15.73
CA SER A 3 -14.32 -11.01 -14.46
C SER A 3 -12.90 -11.36 -14.03
N LEU A 4 -11.94 -10.49 -14.35
CA LEU A 4 -10.58 -10.59 -13.83
C LEU A 4 -10.64 -10.38 -12.30
N ARG A 5 -10.58 -11.47 -11.54
CA ARG A 5 -10.40 -11.38 -10.09
C ARG A 5 -8.93 -11.07 -9.82
N PRO A 6 -8.60 -9.99 -9.09
CA PRO A 6 -7.23 -9.75 -8.66
C PRO A 6 -6.74 -10.94 -7.83
N TYR A 7 -5.56 -11.45 -8.17
CA TYR A 7 -4.86 -12.40 -7.31
C TYR A 7 -4.32 -11.63 -6.09
N TYR A 8 -4.51 -12.18 -4.90
CA TYR A 8 -3.98 -11.64 -3.65
C TYR A 8 -3.38 -12.75 -2.80
N GLU A 9 -2.32 -12.43 -2.08
CA GLU A 9 -1.64 -13.33 -1.15
C GLU A 9 -1.43 -12.59 0.18
N CYS A 10 -1.72 -13.27 1.29
CA CYS A 10 -1.41 -12.80 2.63
C CYS A 10 -0.26 -13.64 3.20
N ALA A 11 0.61 -13.01 3.99
CA ALA A 11 1.71 -13.70 4.65
C ALA A 11 1.20 -14.65 5.75
N ASN A 12 0.76 -15.85 5.36
CA ASN A 12 0.18 -16.84 6.28
C ASN A 12 1.17 -17.35 7.34
N GLY A 13 2.49 -17.22 7.11
CA GLY A 13 3.54 -17.57 8.07
C GLY A 13 3.98 -16.44 9.01
N GLY A 14 3.57 -15.19 8.76
CA GLY A 14 3.99 -14.01 9.52
C GLY A 14 3.09 -13.64 10.71
N GLY A 15 1.92 -14.30 10.82
CA GLY A 15 0.90 -13.96 11.80
C GLY A 15 0.10 -12.71 11.43
N ASN A 16 -0.96 -12.44 12.19
CA ASN A 16 -1.77 -11.23 12.06
C ASN A 16 -1.29 -10.17 13.05
N TYR A 17 -1.37 -8.90 12.65
CA TYR A 17 -1.19 -7.81 13.61
C TYR A 17 -2.40 -7.71 14.54
N THR A 18 -2.19 -7.16 15.73
CA THR A 18 -3.25 -6.95 16.71
C THR A 18 -4.09 -5.72 16.35
N THR A 19 -5.41 -5.83 16.48
CA THR A 19 -6.32 -4.68 16.33
C THR A 19 -5.95 -3.56 17.30
N ASN A 20 -6.06 -2.31 16.86
CA ASN A 20 -5.65 -1.09 17.54
C ASN A 20 -4.15 -0.94 17.81
N SER A 21 -3.30 -1.73 17.15
CA SER A 21 -1.84 -1.55 17.22
C SER A 21 -1.38 -0.26 16.54
N ASN A 22 -0.19 0.21 16.93
CA ASN A 22 0.50 1.28 16.21
C ASN A 22 0.77 0.87 14.74
N PHE A 23 1.15 -0.39 14.50
CA PHE A 23 1.25 -0.94 13.15
C PHE A 23 -0.04 -0.74 12.33
N GLN A 24 -1.22 -1.06 12.88
CA GLN A 24 -2.49 -0.84 12.18
C GLN A 24 -2.70 0.64 11.82
N ARG A 25 -2.41 1.56 12.76
CA ARG A 25 -2.52 3.01 12.50
C ARG A 25 -1.56 3.44 11.38
N ASN A 26 -0.32 2.98 11.42
CA ASN A 26 0.70 3.30 10.42
C ASN A 26 0.35 2.72 9.06
N LEU A 27 -0.16 1.49 9.01
CA LEU A 27 -0.64 0.84 7.79
C LEU A 27 -1.80 1.63 7.16
N ASN A 28 -2.80 2.03 7.94
CA ASN A 28 -3.92 2.84 7.44
C ASN A 28 -3.45 4.19 6.89
N SER A 29 -2.52 4.85 7.58
CA SER A 29 -1.92 6.11 7.11
C SER A 29 -1.16 5.89 5.80
N LEU A 30 -0.37 4.83 5.69
CA LEU A 30 0.40 4.50 4.51
C LEU A 30 -0.50 4.22 3.29
N LEU A 31 -1.61 3.49 3.49
CA LEU A 31 -2.58 3.23 2.43
C LEU A 31 -3.28 4.53 1.98
N SER A 32 -3.58 5.43 2.91
CA SER A 32 -4.14 6.75 2.58
C SER A 32 -3.14 7.63 1.81
N SER A 33 -1.83 7.48 2.08
CA SER A 33 -0.78 8.16 1.33
C SER A 33 -0.66 7.66 -0.11
N LEU A 34 -0.97 6.40 -0.40
CA LEU A 34 -0.98 5.90 -1.79
C LEU A 34 -2.10 6.53 -2.64
N ASP A 35 -3.26 6.77 -2.04
CA ASP A 35 -4.42 7.36 -2.71
C ASP A 35 -4.25 8.86 -2.95
N SER A 36 -3.65 9.56 -2.00
CA SER A 36 -3.47 11.02 -2.05
C SER A 36 -2.18 11.49 -2.74
N ASN A 37 -1.16 10.63 -2.83
CA ASN A 37 0.12 10.99 -3.44
C ASN A 37 0.05 10.88 -4.97
N THR A 38 -0.62 11.83 -5.61
CA THR A 38 -0.70 11.93 -7.07
C THR A 38 0.58 12.49 -7.73
N GLN A 39 1.64 12.71 -6.95
CA GLN A 39 2.79 13.52 -7.34
C GLN A 39 3.96 12.71 -7.94
N ILE A 40 3.86 11.38 -7.97
CA ILE A 40 4.88 10.52 -8.59
C ILE A 40 4.47 10.19 -10.03
N ASP A 41 5.02 10.96 -10.97
CA ASP A 41 4.80 10.92 -12.43
C ASP A 41 5.20 9.58 -13.12
N TYR A 42 5.74 8.62 -12.37
CA TYR A 42 6.25 7.35 -12.89
C TYR A 42 5.43 6.12 -12.45
N GLY A 43 4.34 6.34 -11.71
CA GLY A 43 3.44 5.26 -11.27
C GLY A 43 4.04 4.28 -10.25
N PHE A 44 5.27 4.48 -9.79
CA PHE A 44 5.94 3.63 -8.81
C PHE A 44 6.03 4.33 -7.44
N TYR A 45 5.56 3.64 -6.40
CA TYR A 45 5.53 4.12 -5.03
C TYR A 45 6.42 3.28 -4.14
N ASN A 46 7.24 3.91 -3.30
CA ASN A 46 8.01 3.27 -2.24
C ASN A 46 7.85 4.10 -0.96
N LEU A 47 6.96 3.66 -0.08
CA LEU A 47 6.53 4.43 1.10
C LEU A 47 6.79 3.65 2.38
N SER A 48 7.14 4.38 3.43
CA SER A 48 7.27 3.88 4.79
C SER A 48 6.61 4.84 5.77
N VAL A 49 5.88 4.31 6.75
CA VAL A 49 5.26 5.09 7.83
C VAL A 49 5.58 4.46 9.18
N GLY A 50 5.95 5.30 10.14
CA GLY A 50 6.36 4.88 11.49
C GLY A 50 7.88 4.90 11.68
N GLN A 51 8.30 4.87 12.94
CA GLN A 51 9.71 4.74 13.32
C GLN A 51 10.20 3.32 13.02
N THR A 52 11.48 3.18 12.66
CA THR A 52 12.12 1.88 12.42
C THR A 52 11.88 0.94 13.60
N GLY A 53 11.21 -0.18 13.34
CA GLY A 53 10.77 -1.11 14.37
C GLY A 53 9.56 -1.94 13.94
N PRO A 54 8.95 -2.70 14.87
CA PRO A 54 7.86 -3.63 14.56
C PRO A 54 6.57 -2.93 14.08
N ASP A 55 6.42 -1.64 14.39
CA ASP A 55 5.26 -0.85 13.98
C ASP A 55 5.45 -0.13 12.65
N GLN A 56 6.63 -0.21 12.03
CA GLN A 56 6.86 0.42 10.73
C GLN A 56 6.10 -0.32 9.63
N ALA A 57 5.25 0.39 8.91
CA ALA A 57 4.59 -0.11 7.70
C ALA A 57 5.40 0.27 6.47
N ASN A 58 5.56 -0.66 5.53
CA ASN A 58 6.24 -0.44 4.26
C ASN A 58 5.33 -0.88 3.11
N ALA A 59 5.36 -0.18 1.99
CA ALA A 59 4.64 -0.57 0.79
C ALA A 59 5.39 -0.19 -0.48
N ILE A 60 5.24 -1.06 -1.47
CA ILE A 60 5.58 -0.81 -2.86
C ILE A 60 4.31 -0.94 -3.68
N ALA A 61 4.01 0.03 -4.53
CA ALA A 61 2.88 -0.04 -5.46
C ALA A 61 3.33 0.37 -6.87
N LEU A 62 2.70 -0.23 -7.88
CA LEU A 62 2.94 0.06 -9.30
C LEU A 62 1.61 0.32 -10.00
N SER A 63 1.46 1.51 -10.56
CA SER A 63 0.33 1.91 -11.39
C SER A 63 0.60 1.57 -12.84
N LYS A 64 -0.48 1.38 -13.59
CA LYS A 64 -0.42 1.08 -15.02
C LYS A 64 -0.07 2.36 -15.79
N GLY A 65 1.11 2.40 -16.41
CA GLY A 65 1.63 3.61 -17.06
C GLY A 65 0.95 4.00 -18.39
N ASP A 66 0.01 3.22 -18.90
CA ASP A 66 -0.79 3.55 -20.09
C ASP A 66 -2.11 4.26 -19.74
N ILE A 67 -2.40 4.45 -18.44
CA ILE A 67 -3.48 5.31 -17.96
C ILE A 67 -2.88 6.72 -17.93
N GLY A 68 -3.14 7.50 -18.97
CA GLY A 68 -2.89 8.94 -18.91
C GLY A 68 -3.66 9.54 -17.74
N VAL A 69 -3.17 10.64 -17.16
CA VAL A 69 -3.96 11.43 -16.22
C VAL A 69 -5.19 11.91 -16.99
N GLU A 70 -6.32 11.23 -16.86
CA GLU A 70 -7.58 11.72 -17.41
C GLU A 70 -7.99 12.93 -16.57
N ASP A 71 -8.20 14.07 -17.25
CA ASP A 71 -8.65 15.35 -16.68
C ASP A 71 -10.02 15.24 -15.98
#